data_AF-A0A352WQ02-F1
#
_entry.id   AF-A0A352WQ02-F1
#
_cell.length_a   1.000
_cell.length_b   1.000
_cell.length_c   1.000
_cell.angle_alpha   90.00
_cell.angle_beta   90.00
_cell.angle_gamma   90.00
#
_symmetry.space_group_name_H-M   'P 1'
#
loop_
_entity.id
_entity.type
_entity.pdbx_description
1 polymer ?
#
loop_
_entity_poly.entity_id
_entity_poly.type
_entity_poly.pdbx_seq_one_letter_code
_entity_poly.pdbx_strand_id
1 'polypeptide(L)'
;MSMKYSYFFLLSAFALSTTGSIAQGNCSTVDLEYICQNTEYVQSIAFQCGIDCMAEEADCLEQCMLDALALSTPCIGCFGEQVICIVQNCSTACFSGTEGECAECALQNCEANFNVCAGIVDEDNDTWTNLCDCDDSNPVVYPGADGTSQGLDNDCNGLITNDELTTCSADINGDNITGTSDLLHFLSLFNCVGDCADLETGDFSGDGVVGTADLLILLSEFGLYCH
;
A
#
# COMPACT_ATOMS: atom_id res chain seq x y z
N MET A 1 23.78 -64.24 18.32
CA MET A 1 22.33 -63.99 18.46
C MET A 1 22.07 -63.28 19.78
N SER A 2 21.91 -61.95 19.75
CA SER A 2 20.76 -61.25 20.37
C SER A 2 20.95 -59.74 20.14
N MET A 3 20.02 -59.16 19.39
CA MET A 3 19.92 -57.73 19.10
C MET A 3 19.64 -56.94 20.38
N LYS A 4 20.29 -55.78 20.54
CA LYS A 4 19.75 -54.66 21.31
C LYS A 4 19.92 -53.38 20.50
N TYR A 5 18.84 -52.97 19.85
CA TYR A 5 18.66 -51.61 19.34
C TYR A 5 18.42 -50.69 20.53
N SER A 6 19.19 -49.63 20.65
CA SER A 6 18.82 -48.46 21.46
C SER A 6 19.10 -47.22 20.64
N TYR A 7 18.03 -46.46 20.41
CA TYR A 7 17.93 -45.31 19.54
C TYR A 7 18.89 -44.20 19.96
N PHE A 8 19.84 -43.86 19.10
CA PHE A 8 20.50 -42.56 19.12
C PHE A 8 19.55 -41.55 18.49
N PHE A 9 18.98 -40.66 19.31
CA PHE A 9 18.30 -39.45 18.82
C PHE A 9 19.36 -38.57 18.16
N LEU A 10 19.39 -38.58 16.83
CA LEU A 10 20.13 -37.61 16.03
C LEU A 10 19.43 -36.26 16.18
N LEU A 11 20.08 -35.33 16.89
CA LEU A 11 19.81 -33.90 16.78
C LEU A 11 20.17 -33.45 15.36
N SER A 12 19.21 -33.48 14.45
CA SER A 12 19.30 -32.73 13.20
C SER A 12 18.96 -31.27 13.51
N ALA A 13 20.00 -30.46 13.72
CA ALA A 13 19.89 -29.02 13.66
C ALA A 13 19.52 -28.64 12.22
N PHE A 14 18.23 -28.41 11.98
CA PHE A 14 17.77 -27.80 10.75
C PHE A 14 17.94 -26.29 10.92
N ALA A 15 19.14 -25.80 10.58
CA ALA A 15 19.34 -24.37 10.39
C ALA A 15 18.62 -23.98 9.10
N LEU A 16 17.38 -23.54 9.22
CA LEU A 16 16.67 -22.86 8.15
C LEU A 16 17.27 -21.45 8.05
N SER A 17 18.36 -21.32 7.29
CA SER A 17 18.85 -20.02 6.84
C SER A 17 17.98 -19.57 5.68
N THR A 18 16.82 -18.99 5.97
CA THR A 18 16.08 -18.16 5.02
C THR A 18 16.55 -16.73 5.18
N THR A 19 17.63 -16.34 4.49
CA THR A 19 17.94 -14.93 4.26
C THR A 19 17.07 -14.43 3.11
N GLY A 20 15.77 -14.35 3.36
CA GLY A 20 14.90 -13.41 2.68
C GLY A 20 14.50 -12.42 3.76
N SER A 21 14.86 -11.15 3.62
CA SER A 21 14.36 -10.10 4.49
C SER A 21 12.85 -10.04 4.28
N ILE A 22 12.10 -10.68 5.17
CA ILE A 22 10.64 -10.58 5.18
C ILE A 22 10.35 -9.18 5.72
N ALA A 23 9.62 -8.36 4.94
CA ALA A 23 9.03 -7.13 5.43
C ALA A 23 8.33 -7.41 6.77
N GLN A 24 8.79 -6.78 7.84
CA GLN A 24 8.23 -7.00 9.18
C GLN A 24 6.80 -6.44 9.26
N GLY A 25 6.50 -5.40 8.46
CA GLY A 25 5.16 -4.85 8.32
C GLY A 25 4.65 -4.20 9.60
N ASN A 26 5.54 -3.53 10.35
CA ASN A 26 5.17 -2.90 11.61
C ASN A 26 4.36 -1.62 11.41
N CYS A 27 4.41 -0.99 10.24
CA CYS A 27 3.52 0.10 9.88
C CYS A 27 2.29 -0.47 9.16
N SER A 28 1.10 -0.07 9.62
CA SER A 28 -0.16 -0.38 8.95
C SER A 28 -0.32 0.48 7.69
N THR A 29 -1.28 0.13 6.83
CA THR A 29 -1.61 0.97 5.65
C THR A 29 -1.99 2.40 6.05
N VAL A 30 -2.66 2.58 7.19
CA VAL A 30 -3.02 3.90 7.73
C VAL A 30 -1.77 4.67 8.19
N ASP A 31 -0.77 3.97 8.74
CA ASP A 31 0.49 4.60 9.14
C ASP A 31 1.28 5.06 7.91
N LEU A 32 1.38 4.22 6.89
CA LEU A 32 2.09 4.54 5.64
C LEU A 32 1.42 5.71 4.91
N GLU A 33 0.10 5.70 4.80
CA GLU A 33 -0.68 6.80 4.23
C GLU A 33 -0.45 8.11 5.01
N TYR A 34 -0.47 8.05 6.35
CA TYR A 34 -0.18 9.20 7.19
C TYR A 34 1.25 9.74 6.95
N ILE A 35 2.25 8.85 6.86
CA ILE A 35 3.64 9.23 6.55
C ILE A 35 3.70 9.92 5.19
N CYS A 36 3.09 9.33 4.16
CA CYS A 36 3.08 9.92 2.82
C CYS A 36 2.52 11.34 2.81
N GLN A 37 1.33 11.52 3.39
CA GLN A 37 0.63 12.81 3.43
C GLN A 37 1.34 13.85 4.32
N ASN A 38 2.15 13.41 5.29
CA ASN A 38 2.76 14.27 6.31
C ASN A 38 4.29 14.14 6.37
N THR A 39 4.95 13.81 5.25
CA THR A 39 6.38 13.46 5.21
C THR A 39 7.26 14.49 5.92
N GLU A 40 7.14 15.77 5.56
CA GLU A 40 7.93 16.86 6.17
C GLU A 40 7.63 17.03 7.67
N TYR A 41 6.36 16.89 8.07
CA TYR A 41 5.94 17.00 9.46
C TYR A 41 6.48 15.84 10.29
N VAL A 42 6.34 14.60 9.82
CA VAL A 42 6.87 13.39 10.48
C VAL A 42 8.39 13.49 10.64
N GLN A 43 9.10 13.90 9.58
CA GLN A 43 10.56 14.12 9.65
C GLN A 43 10.93 15.19 10.67
N SER A 44 10.19 16.31 10.72
CA SER A 44 10.44 17.39 11.68
C SER A 44 10.24 16.94 13.13
N ILE A 45 9.19 16.15 13.39
CA ILE A 45 8.89 15.61 14.73
C ILE A 45 9.92 14.55 15.12
N ALA A 46 10.28 13.63 14.22
CA ALA A 46 11.30 12.62 14.48
C ALA A 46 12.65 13.27 14.85
N PHE A 47 13.05 14.33 14.14
CA PHE A 47 14.26 15.09 14.44
C PHE A 47 14.17 15.82 15.79
N GLN A 48 13.06 16.52 16.05
CA GLN A 48 12.86 17.27 17.29
C GLN A 48 12.84 16.33 18.51
N CYS A 49 12.08 15.25 18.46
CA CYS A 49 12.06 14.23 19.51
C CYS A 49 13.44 13.57 19.67
N GLY A 50 14.15 13.33 18.58
CA GLY A 50 15.53 12.84 18.60
C GLY A 50 16.47 13.75 19.40
N ILE A 51 16.37 15.07 19.21
CA ILE A 51 17.15 16.08 19.96
C ILE A 51 16.73 16.15 21.42
N ASP A 52 15.43 16.25 21.67
CA ASP A 52 14.89 16.45 23.02
C ASP A 52 15.19 15.24 23.93
N CYS A 53 15.28 14.05 23.35
CA CYS A 53 15.57 12.80 24.06
C CYS A 53 17.04 12.36 24.01
N MET A 54 17.98 13.17 23.49
CA MET A 54 19.40 12.76 23.31
C MET A 54 20.10 12.29 24.60
N ALA A 55 19.68 12.82 25.75
CA ALA A 55 20.27 12.50 27.06
C ALA A 55 19.37 11.62 27.93
N GLU A 56 18.21 11.21 27.40
CA GLU A 56 17.20 10.43 28.10
C GLU A 56 17.31 8.93 27.76
N GLU A 57 16.47 8.12 28.39
CA GLU A 57 16.36 6.68 28.10
C GLU A 57 15.61 6.42 26.79
N ALA A 58 15.75 5.21 26.23
CA ALA A 58 15.23 4.86 24.89
C ALA A 58 13.72 5.13 24.71
N ASP A 59 12.93 4.96 25.78
CA ASP A 59 11.48 5.14 25.76
C ASP A 59 11.04 6.60 25.50
N CYS A 60 11.95 7.58 25.72
CA CYS A 60 11.64 9.00 25.52
C CYS A 60 11.28 9.30 24.06
N LEU A 61 12.07 8.78 23.11
CA LEU A 61 11.88 9.05 21.68
C LEU A 61 10.52 8.53 21.20
N GLU A 62 10.21 7.27 21.55
CA GLU A 62 8.95 6.64 21.15
C GLU A 62 7.76 7.39 21.74
N GLN A 63 7.81 7.74 23.04
CA GLN A 63 6.71 8.47 23.66
C GLN A 63 6.53 9.88 23.08
N CYS A 64 7.63 10.59 22.81
CA CYS A 64 7.58 11.91 22.19
C CYS A 64 6.90 11.85 20.81
N MET A 65 7.26 10.86 19.98
CA MET A 65 6.63 10.67 18.67
C MET A 65 5.17 10.22 18.79
N LEU A 66 4.83 9.35 19.75
CA LEU A 66 3.45 8.90 20.00
C LEU A 66 2.53 10.06 20.42
N ASP A 67 3.06 11.02 21.16
CA ASP A 67 2.28 12.18 21.62
C ASP A 67 2.06 13.21 20.50
N ALA A 68 2.92 13.22 19.47
CA ALA A 68 2.94 14.23 18.40
C ALA A 68 2.40 13.74 17.05
N LEU A 69 2.44 12.43 16.78
CA LEU A 69 2.08 11.81 15.50
C LEU A 69 0.91 10.84 15.66
N ALA A 70 0.11 10.70 14.61
CA ALA A 70 -0.96 9.71 14.54
C ALA A 70 -0.45 8.37 13.98
N LEU A 71 0.70 7.90 14.47
CA LEU A 71 1.31 6.64 14.06
C LEU A 71 1.12 5.57 15.14
N SER A 72 1.01 4.32 14.71
CA SER A 72 0.98 3.18 15.60
C SER A 72 2.32 2.99 16.32
N THR A 73 2.26 2.48 17.56
CA THR A 73 3.46 2.13 18.34
C THR A 73 4.46 1.24 17.59
N PRO A 74 4.04 0.13 16.91
CA PRO A 74 5.00 -0.67 16.15
C PRO A 74 5.66 0.11 15.01
N CYS A 75 4.93 1.02 14.34
CA CYS A 75 5.50 1.86 13.30
C CYS A 75 6.54 2.85 13.85
N ILE A 76 6.25 3.50 14.97
CA ILE A 76 7.21 4.39 15.65
C ILE A 76 8.48 3.64 16.08
N GLY A 77 8.36 2.37 16.45
CA GLY A 77 9.52 1.51 16.71
C GLY A 77 10.52 1.46 15.54
N CYS A 78 10.03 1.50 14.29
CA CYS A 78 10.90 1.54 13.11
C CYS A 78 11.71 2.85 13.01
N PHE A 79 11.12 3.98 13.40
CA PHE A 79 11.86 5.25 13.50
C PHE A 79 12.92 5.19 14.59
N GLY A 80 12.64 4.54 15.72
CA GLY A 80 13.62 4.28 16.77
C GLY A 80 14.82 3.47 16.26
N GLU A 81 14.57 2.36 15.55
CA GLU A 81 15.62 1.56 14.92
C GLU A 81 16.43 2.35 13.88
N GLN A 82 15.77 3.20 13.10
CA GLN A 82 16.43 4.06 12.12
C GLN A 82 17.35 5.09 12.79
N VAL A 83 16.90 5.74 13.88
CA VAL A 83 17.73 6.68 14.65
C VAL A 83 18.96 5.98 15.22
N ILE A 84 18.81 4.77 15.76
CA ILE A 84 19.95 3.96 16.23
C ILE A 84 20.94 3.70 15.09
N CYS A 85 20.45 3.33 13.91
CA CYS A 85 21.30 3.15 12.73
C CYS A 85 22.05 4.42 12.34
N ILE A 86 21.37 5.57 12.32
CA ILE A 86 21.95 6.87 11.94
C ILE A 86 23.05 7.27 12.92
N VAL A 87 22.83 7.12 14.23
CA VAL A 87 23.86 7.42 15.24
C VAL A 87 25.10 6.53 15.07
N GLN A 88 24.91 5.24 14.73
CA GLN A 88 26.01 4.29 14.57
C GLN A 88 26.81 4.48 13.28
N ASN A 89 26.14 4.75 12.16
CA ASN A 89 26.76 4.73 10.83
C ASN A 89 26.97 6.14 10.24
N CYS A 90 26.20 7.13 10.69
CA CYS A 90 26.13 8.46 10.09
C CYS A 90 26.43 9.61 11.05
N SER A 91 26.84 9.35 12.29
CA SER A 91 27.12 10.41 13.29
C SER A 91 28.09 11.50 12.80
N THR A 92 29.12 11.16 12.03
CA THR A 92 30.04 12.17 11.48
C THR A 92 29.36 13.08 10.46
N ALA A 93 28.57 12.51 9.55
CA ALA A 93 27.78 13.26 8.57
C ALA A 93 26.70 14.11 9.26
N CYS A 94 26.07 13.60 10.32
CA CYS A 94 24.94 14.25 10.98
C CYS A 94 25.32 15.28 12.06
N PHE A 95 26.42 15.09 12.79
CA PHE A 95 26.84 16.03 13.85
C PHE A 95 27.94 17.01 13.42
N SER A 96 28.70 16.68 12.37
CA SER A 96 29.81 17.51 11.89
C SER A 96 29.67 17.93 10.42
N GLY A 97 28.73 17.34 9.69
CA GLY A 97 28.40 17.71 8.32
C GLY A 97 27.17 18.61 8.22
N THR A 98 26.66 18.71 7.01
CA THR A 98 25.43 19.40 6.64
C THR A 98 24.23 18.47 6.70
N GLU A 99 23.02 19.04 6.72
CA GLU A 99 21.77 18.30 6.63
C GLU A 99 21.73 17.37 5.41
N GLY A 100 22.20 17.85 4.25
CA GLY A 100 22.27 17.05 3.02
C GLY A 100 23.21 15.84 3.14
N GLU A 101 24.38 16.00 3.77
CA GLU A 101 25.33 14.90 3.99
C GLU A 101 24.77 13.86 4.97
N CYS A 102 24.05 14.31 6.00
CA CYS A 102 23.35 13.42 6.92
C CYS A 102 22.27 12.61 6.21
N ALA A 103 21.42 13.27 5.42
CA ALA A 103 20.36 12.63 4.67
C ALA A 103 20.92 11.60 3.68
N GLU A 104 21.95 11.95 2.91
CA GLU A 104 22.60 11.03 1.97
C GLU A 104 23.18 9.80 2.68
N CYS A 105 23.81 9.98 3.84
CA CYS A 105 24.30 8.86 4.64
C CYS A 105 23.15 7.97 5.15
N ALA A 106 22.06 8.56 5.63
CA ALA A 106 20.90 7.84 6.14
C ALA A 106 20.22 7.01 5.03
N LEU A 107 20.06 7.58 3.84
CA LEU A 107 19.57 6.87 2.65
C LEU A 107 20.47 5.66 2.34
N GLN A 108 21.78 5.87 2.31
CA GLN A 108 22.71 4.81 1.94
C GLN A 108 22.81 3.66 2.96
N ASN A 109 22.68 3.95 4.26
CA ASN A 109 23.03 2.97 5.31
C ASN A 109 21.84 2.50 6.15
N CYS A 110 20.74 3.27 6.21
CA CYS A 110 19.68 3.07 7.19
C CYS A 110 18.28 2.93 6.59
N GLU A 111 18.04 3.48 5.40
CA GLU A 111 16.73 3.40 4.73
C GLU A 111 16.30 1.97 4.44
N ALA A 112 17.21 1.11 3.95
CA ALA A 112 16.86 -0.28 3.64
C ALA A 112 16.31 -1.04 4.86
N ASN A 113 16.88 -0.83 6.06
CA ASN A 113 16.38 -1.47 7.28
C ASN A 113 15.06 -0.86 7.75
N PHE A 114 14.90 0.46 7.59
CA PHE A 114 13.63 1.12 7.87
C PHE A 114 12.52 0.58 6.98
N ASN A 115 12.75 0.45 5.67
CA ASN A 115 11.76 -0.07 4.72
C ASN A 115 11.37 -1.52 5.07
N VAL A 116 12.34 -2.36 5.45
CA VAL A 116 12.04 -3.72 5.93
C VAL A 116 11.19 -3.69 7.20
N CYS A 117 11.51 -2.83 8.17
CA CYS A 117 10.75 -2.72 9.42
C CYS A 117 9.31 -2.24 9.15
N ALA A 118 9.18 -1.13 8.42
CA ALA A 118 7.90 -0.50 8.09
C ALA A 118 7.04 -1.37 7.16
N GLY A 119 7.66 -2.24 6.37
CA GLY A 119 6.99 -3.01 5.33
C GLY A 119 6.81 -2.23 4.04
N ILE A 120 7.72 -1.31 3.76
CA ILE A 120 7.75 -0.53 2.53
C ILE A 120 8.41 -1.38 1.44
N VAL A 121 7.69 -1.56 0.33
CA VAL A 121 8.11 -2.35 -0.83
C VAL A 121 7.64 -1.66 -2.11
N ASP A 122 8.30 -2.00 -3.21
CA ASP A 122 7.92 -1.67 -4.60
C ASP A 122 7.55 -3.01 -5.25
N GLU A 123 6.24 -3.34 -5.32
CA GLU A 123 5.77 -4.65 -5.80
C GLU A 123 5.71 -4.73 -7.33
N ASP A 124 5.41 -3.63 -8.03
CA ASP A 124 5.28 -3.60 -9.48
C ASP A 124 6.50 -3.09 -10.26
N ASN A 125 7.51 -2.55 -9.56
CA ASN A 125 8.78 -2.04 -10.07
C ASN A 125 8.66 -0.75 -10.90
N ASP A 126 7.75 0.15 -10.53
CA ASP A 126 7.58 1.46 -11.15
C ASP A 126 8.39 2.59 -10.48
N THR A 127 9.17 2.27 -9.45
CA THR A 127 9.98 3.16 -8.58
C THR A 127 9.23 3.91 -7.49
N TRP A 128 7.91 3.80 -7.46
CA TRP A 128 7.11 4.12 -6.29
C TRP A 128 7.02 2.91 -5.37
N THR A 129 6.52 3.14 -4.17
CA THR A 129 6.39 2.09 -3.16
C THR A 129 5.02 2.24 -2.55
N ASN A 130 4.52 1.18 -1.92
CA ASN A 130 3.29 1.19 -1.14
C ASN A 130 3.22 2.27 -0.01
N LEU A 131 4.30 3.02 0.22
CA LEU A 131 4.28 4.21 1.08
C LEU A 131 3.37 5.31 0.51
N CYS A 132 3.48 5.59 -0.79
CA CYS A 132 2.75 6.67 -1.47
C CYS A 132 2.01 6.22 -2.73
N ASP A 133 2.18 4.96 -3.13
CA ASP A 133 1.45 4.35 -4.22
C ASP A 133 0.08 3.85 -3.75
N CYS A 134 -0.99 4.33 -4.40
CA CYS A 134 -2.35 3.92 -4.09
C CYS A 134 -2.72 2.52 -4.60
N ASP A 135 -1.95 1.96 -5.55
CA ASP A 135 -2.01 0.56 -6.00
C ASP A 135 -0.63 0.06 -6.46
N ASP A 136 0.25 -0.24 -5.49
CA ASP A 136 1.63 -0.75 -5.68
C ASP A 136 1.74 -2.08 -6.44
N SER A 137 0.61 -2.65 -6.88
CA SER A 137 0.55 -3.83 -7.74
C SER A 137 0.36 -3.49 -9.22
N ASN A 138 0.24 -2.21 -9.55
CA ASN A 138 -0.15 -1.71 -10.86
C ASN A 138 0.76 -0.53 -11.33
N PRO A 139 1.73 -0.79 -12.23
CA PRO A 139 2.82 0.15 -12.53
C PRO A 139 2.42 1.36 -13.40
N VAL A 140 1.10 1.56 -13.57
CA VAL A 140 0.53 2.75 -14.22
C VAL A 140 -0.31 3.58 -13.25
N VAL A 141 -0.36 3.20 -11.97
CA VAL A 141 -1.04 3.90 -10.90
C VAL A 141 0.03 4.31 -9.90
N TYR A 142 0.33 5.60 -9.82
CA TYR A 142 1.31 6.17 -8.91
C TYR A 142 1.19 7.69 -8.87
N PRO A 143 1.68 8.39 -7.82
CA PRO A 143 1.59 9.83 -7.74
C PRO A 143 2.11 10.58 -8.98
N GLY A 144 1.22 11.28 -9.67
CA GLY A 144 1.55 12.06 -10.87
C GLY A 144 1.66 11.25 -12.16
N ALA A 145 1.14 10.02 -12.23
CA ALA A 145 1.05 9.26 -13.48
C ALA A 145 0.16 9.94 -14.53
N ASP A 146 0.31 9.54 -15.79
CA ASP A 146 -0.58 9.96 -16.86
C ASP A 146 -1.86 9.10 -16.86
N GLY A 147 -3.00 9.69 -17.19
CA GLY A 147 -4.26 8.96 -17.33
C GLY A 147 -4.21 7.88 -18.41
N THR A 148 -4.76 6.70 -18.09
CA THR A 148 -4.74 5.51 -18.96
C THR A 148 -6.07 5.22 -19.65
N SER A 149 -7.11 5.99 -19.35
CA SER A 149 -8.49 5.76 -19.78
C SER A 149 -9.03 4.38 -19.38
N GLN A 150 -8.57 3.85 -18.23
CA GLN A 150 -8.97 2.55 -17.68
C GLN A 150 -10.01 2.66 -16.56
N GLY A 151 -10.48 3.86 -16.23
CA GLY A 151 -11.41 4.13 -15.13
C GLY A 151 -10.74 4.06 -13.76
N LEU A 152 -9.43 4.31 -13.69
CA LEU A 152 -8.58 4.25 -12.50
C LEU A 152 -8.05 5.65 -12.17
N ASP A 153 -7.86 5.94 -10.88
CA ASP A 153 -7.12 7.11 -10.41
C ASP A 153 -5.63 6.81 -10.61
N ASN A 154 -5.11 7.15 -11.79
CA ASN A 154 -3.75 6.82 -12.18
C ASN A 154 -2.75 7.66 -11.39
N ASP A 155 -3.07 8.92 -11.09
CA ASP A 155 -2.13 9.84 -10.47
C ASP A 155 -2.24 9.93 -8.93
N CYS A 156 -3.06 9.07 -8.33
CA CYS A 156 -3.34 8.95 -6.90
C CYS A 156 -3.76 10.28 -6.24
N ASN A 157 -4.42 11.19 -6.98
CA ASN A 157 -4.81 12.50 -6.46
C ASN A 157 -6.20 12.50 -5.79
N GLY A 158 -6.92 11.37 -5.83
CA GLY A 158 -8.27 11.19 -5.28
C GLY A 158 -9.39 11.72 -6.17
N LEU A 159 -9.10 12.13 -7.40
CA LEU A 159 -10.02 12.70 -8.37
C LEU A 159 -9.81 12.03 -9.74
N ILE A 160 -10.87 11.44 -10.28
CA ILE A 160 -10.85 10.91 -11.64
C ILE A 160 -11.04 12.03 -12.66
N THR A 161 -10.11 12.14 -13.62
CA THR A 161 -10.13 13.11 -14.72
C THR A 161 -10.55 12.47 -16.05
N ASN A 162 -10.80 13.29 -17.08
CA ASN A 162 -11.29 12.80 -18.38
C ASN A 162 -10.33 11.85 -19.11
N ASP A 163 -9.03 12.00 -18.88
CA ASP A 163 -7.98 11.13 -19.41
C ASP A 163 -7.86 9.80 -18.67
N GLU A 164 -8.51 9.67 -17.51
CA GLU A 164 -8.59 8.46 -16.71
C GLU A 164 -9.88 7.67 -16.92
N LEU A 165 -10.98 8.32 -17.32
CA LEU A 165 -12.28 7.66 -17.54
C LEU A 165 -12.22 6.56 -18.61
N THR A 166 -12.90 5.44 -18.34
CA THR A 166 -13.11 4.36 -19.33
C THR A 166 -14.49 4.47 -19.97
N THR A 167 -14.72 3.71 -21.05
CA THR A 167 -16.08 3.42 -21.52
C THR A 167 -16.58 2.19 -20.77
N CYS A 168 -17.76 2.27 -20.17
CA CYS A 168 -18.42 1.13 -19.54
C CYS A 168 -19.83 0.97 -20.11
N SER A 169 -20.29 -0.27 -20.22
CA SER A 169 -21.64 -0.58 -20.67
C SER A 169 -22.59 -0.75 -19.48
N ALA A 170 -22.06 -0.98 -18.29
CA ALA A 170 -22.80 -1.33 -17.09
C ALA A 170 -23.21 -0.15 -16.18
N ASP A 171 -22.87 1.09 -16.54
CA ASP A 171 -23.46 2.30 -15.94
C ASP A 171 -24.87 2.54 -16.52
N ILE A 172 -25.84 1.76 -16.02
CA ILE A 172 -27.23 1.81 -16.51
C ILE A 172 -27.92 3.09 -16.05
N ASN A 173 -27.50 3.65 -14.92
CA ASN A 173 -28.17 4.80 -14.32
C ASN A 173 -27.61 6.16 -14.81
N GLY A 174 -26.44 6.15 -15.44
CA GLY A 174 -25.80 7.30 -16.07
C GLY A 174 -25.20 8.26 -15.05
N ASP A 175 -24.70 7.77 -13.92
CA ASP A 175 -24.00 8.57 -12.90
C ASP A 175 -22.47 8.50 -13.02
N ASN A 176 -21.97 7.99 -14.14
CA ASN A 176 -20.56 7.89 -14.51
C ASN A 176 -19.74 6.96 -13.60
N ILE A 177 -20.39 6.03 -12.91
CA ILE A 177 -19.72 5.00 -12.12
C ILE A 177 -20.52 3.70 -12.20
N THR A 178 -19.87 2.58 -12.50
CA THR A 178 -20.53 1.27 -12.38
C THR A 178 -20.51 0.84 -10.91
N GLY A 179 -21.59 1.07 -10.19
CA GLY A 179 -21.65 0.91 -8.74
C GLY A 179 -22.79 0.04 -8.23
N THR A 180 -23.05 0.18 -6.92
CA THR A 180 -24.19 -0.48 -6.28
C THR A 180 -25.53 0.07 -6.78
N SER A 181 -25.57 1.32 -7.25
CA SER A 181 -26.75 1.92 -7.89
C SER A 181 -27.12 1.15 -9.15
N ASP A 182 -26.14 0.86 -10.03
CA ASP A 182 -26.32 0.06 -11.25
C ASP A 182 -26.67 -1.37 -10.94
N LEU A 183 -26.02 -1.97 -9.95
CA LEU A 183 -26.39 -3.31 -9.49
C LEU A 183 -27.85 -3.37 -9.04
N LEU A 184 -28.32 -2.38 -8.28
CA LEU A 184 -29.73 -2.32 -7.84
C LEU A 184 -30.67 -2.10 -9.03
N HIS A 185 -30.28 -1.27 -9.99
CA HIS A 185 -31.04 -1.06 -11.22
C HIS A 185 -31.12 -2.37 -12.03
N PHE A 186 -29.99 -3.02 -12.25
CA PHE A 186 -29.86 -4.31 -12.90
C PHE A 186 -30.73 -5.39 -12.25
N LEU A 187 -30.72 -5.48 -10.91
CA LEU A 187 -31.53 -6.46 -10.18
C LEU A 187 -33.05 -6.22 -10.34
N SER A 188 -33.48 -5.00 -10.67
CA SER A 188 -34.88 -4.72 -11.02
C SER A 188 -35.27 -5.27 -12.39
N LEU A 189 -34.28 -5.50 -13.26
CA LEU A 189 -34.42 -6.02 -14.62
C LEU A 189 -34.11 -7.52 -14.70
N PHE A 190 -33.62 -8.12 -13.62
CA PHE A 190 -33.23 -9.53 -13.57
C PHE A 190 -34.40 -10.45 -13.98
N ASN A 191 -34.11 -11.40 -14.86
CA ASN A 191 -35.10 -12.29 -15.49
C ASN A 191 -36.07 -11.57 -16.45
N CYS A 192 -35.70 -10.40 -16.99
CA CYS A 192 -36.31 -9.87 -18.20
C CYS A 192 -36.08 -10.85 -19.36
N VAL A 193 -37.14 -11.18 -20.10
CA VAL A 193 -37.10 -12.08 -21.26
C VAL A 193 -37.93 -11.45 -22.37
N GLY A 194 -37.36 -11.32 -23.58
CA GLY A 194 -38.05 -10.76 -24.74
C GLY A 194 -37.33 -9.55 -25.30
N ASP A 195 -37.95 -8.38 -25.22
CA ASP A 195 -37.42 -7.12 -25.76
C ASP A 195 -36.50 -6.43 -24.74
N CYS A 196 -35.43 -7.12 -24.35
CA CYS A 196 -34.43 -6.64 -23.40
C CYS A 196 -33.07 -6.41 -24.10
N ALA A 197 -33.02 -6.29 -25.42
CA ALA A 197 -31.77 -6.43 -26.20
C ALA A 197 -30.81 -5.21 -26.14
N ASP A 198 -31.10 -4.22 -25.30
CA ASP A 198 -30.34 -2.96 -25.24
C ASP A 198 -29.55 -2.84 -23.93
N LEU A 199 -28.37 -2.21 -23.98
CA LEU A 199 -27.48 -2.01 -22.82
C LEU A 199 -28.16 -1.23 -21.68
N GLU A 200 -29.06 -0.29 -22.02
CA GLU A 200 -29.89 0.47 -21.06
C GLU A 200 -30.86 -0.43 -20.27
N THR A 201 -31.12 -1.65 -20.77
CA THR A 201 -32.00 -2.64 -20.12
C THR A 201 -31.26 -3.74 -19.37
N GLY A 202 -29.93 -3.66 -19.30
CA GLY A 202 -29.10 -4.60 -18.56
C GLY A 202 -28.79 -5.92 -19.26
N ASP A 203 -29.11 -6.08 -20.56
CA ASP A 203 -28.63 -7.19 -21.39
C ASP A 203 -27.29 -6.81 -22.05
N PHE A 204 -26.23 -6.89 -21.26
CA PHE A 204 -24.89 -6.57 -21.72
C PHE A 204 -24.31 -7.64 -22.66
N SER A 205 -24.82 -8.87 -22.58
CA SER A 205 -24.39 -9.98 -23.42
C SER A 205 -25.06 -9.99 -24.81
N GLY A 206 -26.19 -9.31 -24.95
CA GLY A 206 -26.99 -9.21 -26.17
C GLY A 206 -27.72 -10.52 -26.52
N ASP A 207 -28.02 -11.36 -25.52
CA ASP A 207 -28.65 -12.68 -25.72
C ASP A 207 -30.19 -12.65 -25.60
N GLY A 208 -30.76 -11.48 -25.31
CA GLY A 208 -32.19 -11.23 -25.14
C GLY A 208 -32.73 -11.62 -23.77
N VAL A 209 -31.86 -11.90 -22.80
CA VAL A 209 -32.20 -12.27 -21.42
C VAL A 209 -31.31 -11.51 -20.45
N VAL A 210 -31.90 -10.79 -19.51
CA VAL A 210 -31.14 -10.19 -18.40
C VAL A 210 -30.93 -11.25 -17.33
N GLY A 211 -29.72 -11.78 -17.23
CA GLY A 211 -29.41 -12.93 -16.39
C GLY A 211 -28.00 -12.94 -15.81
N THR A 212 -27.49 -14.13 -15.53
CA THR A 212 -26.17 -14.28 -14.90
C THR A 212 -25.02 -13.91 -15.83
N ALA A 213 -25.21 -14.00 -17.15
CA ALA A 213 -24.20 -13.59 -18.12
C ALA A 213 -23.95 -12.08 -18.01
N ASP A 214 -25.02 -11.30 -17.93
CA ASP A 214 -24.97 -9.85 -17.81
C ASP A 214 -24.49 -9.42 -16.42
N LEU A 215 -24.90 -10.14 -15.38
CA LEU A 215 -24.37 -9.90 -14.04
C LEU A 215 -22.84 -10.04 -13.99
N LEU A 216 -22.27 -11.01 -14.71
CA LEU A 216 -20.81 -11.14 -14.77
C LEU A 216 -20.15 -9.97 -15.50
N ILE A 217 -20.79 -9.42 -16.53
CA ILE A 217 -20.29 -8.23 -17.23
C ILE A 217 -20.35 -7.02 -16.31
N LEU A 218 -21.48 -6.80 -15.62
CA LEU A 218 -21.61 -5.73 -14.62
C LEU A 218 -20.56 -5.84 -13.53
N LEU A 219 -20.35 -7.04 -12.99
CA LEU A 219 -19.34 -7.27 -11.95
C LEU A 219 -17.91 -7.13 -12.46
N SER A 220 -17.68 -7.30 -13.77
CA SER A 220 -16.36 -7.04 -14.38
C SER A 220 -16.06 -5.56 -14.55
N GLU A 221 -17.08 -4.72 -14.60
CA GLU A 221 -16.97 -3.26 -14.68
C GLU A 221 -17.19 -2.57 -13.31
N PHE A 222 -17.43 -3.34 -12.24
CA PHE A 222 -17.76 -2.78 -10.94
C PHE A 222 -16.62 -1.93 -10.35
N GLY A 223 -16.94 -0.69 -9.99
CA GLY A 223 -15.98 0.29 -9.49
C GLY A 223 -15.33 1.15 -10.57
N LEU A 224 -15.61 0.91 -11.86
CA LEU A 224 -15.08 1.73 -12.94
C LEU A 224 -15.78 3.09 -13.01
N TYR A 225 -15.00 4.13 -13.28
CA TYR A 225 -15.48 5.47 -13.59
C TYR A 225 -15.60 5.67 -15.11
N CYS A 226 -16.77 6.12 -15.55
CA CYS A 226 -17.19 6.07 -16.94
C CYS A 226 -17.41 7.46 -17.56
N HIS A 227 -17.34 7.54 -18.90
CA HIS A 227 -17.71 8.73 -19.69
C HIS A 227 -18.87 8.49 -20.64
#